data_AF-A0A1U9P843-F1
#
_entry.id   AF-A0A1U9P843-F1
#
_cell.length_a   1.000
_cell.length_b   1.000
_cell.length_c   1.000
_cell.angle_alpha   90.00
_cell.angle_beta   90.00
_cell.angle_gamma   90.00
#
_symmetry.space_group_name_H-M   'P 1'
#
loop_
_entity.id
_entity.type
_entity.pdbx_description
1 polymer ?
#
loop_
_entity_poly.entity_id
_entity_poly.type
_entity_poly.pdbx_seq_one_letter_code
_entity_poly.pdbx_strand_id
1 'polypeptide(L)'
;MSRDAAPQAQPDRSGRPPVGSPGPRTDRQPSDPYLAPSLKAWDRRRLDLHAALTSVGIPPRPGDMAVIRTLSALDDAVNAALVRWITAGH
;
A
#
# COMPACT_ATOMS: atom_id res chain seq x y z
N MET A 1 59.07 30.93 25.61
CA MET A 1 58.11 29.88 26.03
C MET A 1 57.87 28.97 24.83
N SER A 2 58.17 27.68 25.00
CA SER A 2 58.15 26.62 23.99
C SER A 2 56.79 26.38 23.35
N ARG A 3 56.78 25.97 22.08
CA ARG A 3 56.33 24.62 21.70
C ARG A 3 56.78 24.24 20.28
N ASP A 4 57.60 23.20 20.26
CA ASP A 4 57.88 22.31 19.14
C ASP A 4 56.58 21.61 18.70
N ALA A 5 56.36 21.48 17.39
CA ALA A 5 55.35 20.59 16.84
C ALA A 5 55.84 20.06 15.48
N ALA A 6 56.67 19.03 15.53
CA ALA A 6 56.92 18.14 14.40
C ALA A 6 55.62 17.47 13.89
N PRO A 7 55.52 17.14 12.59
CA PRO A 7 54.34 16.52 12.00
C PRO A 7 54.29 15.04 12.36
N GLN A 8 53.19 14.59 12.97
CA GLN A 8 52.99 13.16 13.26
C GLN A 8 51.98 12.58 12.27
N ALA A 9 52.51 11.66 11.47
CA ALA A 9 51.83 10.86 10.48
C ALA A 9 50.66 10.07 11.09
N GLN A 10 49.57 9.97 10.33
CA GLN A 10 48.44 9.09 10.60
C GLN A 10 48.88 7.62 10.49
N PRO A 11 48.41 6.76 11.39
CA PRO A 11 48.14 5.39 11.03
C PRO A 11 46.72 4.96 11.39
N ASP A 12 46.17 4.20 10.46
CA ASP A 12 45.19 3.14 10.63
C ASP A 12 43.74 3.43 11.02
N ARG A 13 42.90 3.30 9.97
CA ARG A 13 41.63 2.55 9.95
C ARG A 13 41.26 1.86 11.28
N SER A 14 40.49 2.55 12.10
CA SER A 14 39.68 1.95 13.17
C SER A 14 38.48 2.86 13.41
N GLY A 15 37.23 2.43 13.33
CA GLY A 15 36.68 1.11 13.03
C GLY A 15 35.29 1.31 12.43
N ARG A 16 35.05 0.68 11.28
CA ARG A 16 33.68 0.39 10.86
C ARG A 16 33.15 -0.64 11.87
N PRO A 17 31.99 -0.42 12.52
CA PRO A 17 31.44 -1.45 13.40
C PRO A 17 31.26 -2.73 12.56
N PRO A 18 31.53 -3.93 13.12
CA PRO A 18 31.14 -5.14 12.43
C PRO A 18 29.64 -5.02 12.21
N VAL A 19 29.21 -5.11 10.95
CA VAL A 19 27.80 -5.29 10.62
C VAL A 19 27.40 -6.58 11.33
N GLY A 20 26.76 -6.43 12.49
CA GLY A 20 26.20 -7.54 13.21
C GLY A 20 25.32 -8.28 12.22
N SER A 21 25.61 -9.56 12.03
CA SER A 21 24.77 -10.49 11.29
C SER A 21 23.30 -10.17 11.61
N PRO A 22 22.40 -10.07 10.62
CA PRO A 22 20.99 -9.97 10.93
C PRO A 22 20.64 -11.19 11.78
N GLY A 23 20.38 -10.97 13.07
CA GLY A 23 19.82 -11.99 13.93
C GLY A 23 18.56 -12.56 13.26
N PRO A 24 18.15 -13.79 13.60
CA PRO A 24 16.87 -14.30 13.13
C PRO A 24 15.84 -13.21 13.39
N ARG A 25 15.10 -12.78 12.37
CA ARG A 25 14.00 -11.81 12.51
C ARG A 25 13.06 -12.41 13.54
N THR A 26 13.29 -12.10 14.81
CA THR A 26 12.43 -12.46 15.91
C THR A 26 11.14 -11.75 15.62
N ASP A 27 10.16 -12.58 15.32
CA ASP A 27 8.75 -12.26 15.36
C ASP A 27 8.40 -11.01 14.53
N ARG A 28 8.02 -11.24 13.28
CA ARG A 28 7.04 -10.36 12.66
C ARG A 28 5.77 -10.54 13.49
N GLN A 29 5.68 -9.81 14.59
CA GLN A 29 4.53 -9.78 15.45
C GLN A 29 3.34 -9.54 14.52
N PRO A 30 2.37 -10.47 14.46
CA PRO A 30 1.18 -10.24 13.67
C PRO A 30 0.61 -8.93 14.21
N SER A 31 0.65 -7.89 13.37
CA SER A 31 0.02 -6.63 13.69
C SER A 31 -1.38 -6.98 14.15
N ASP A 32 -1.78 -6.43 15.30
CA ASP A 32 -3.12 -6.55 15.88
C ASP A 32 -4.16 -6.68 14.76
N PRO A 33 -5.18 -7.55 14.87
CA PRO A 33 -6.23 -7.63 13.87
C PRO A 33 -6.88 -6.26 13.85
N TYR A 34 -6.36 -5.41 12.97
CA TYR A 34 -6.85 -4.10 12.66
C TYR A 34 -8.26 -4.44 12.23
N LEU A 35 -9.22 -4.22 13.12
CA LEU A 35 -10.63 -4.31 12.80
C LEU A 35 -10.77 -3.32 11.67
N ALA A 36 -10.68 -3.84 10.44
CA ALA A 36 -10.76 -3.04 9.24
C ALA A 36 -12.05 -2.25 9.43
N PRO A 37 -12.00 -0.91 9.47
CA PRO A 37 -13.19 -0.12 9.72
C PRO A 37 -14.28 -0.64 8.81
N SER A 38 -15.41 -1.08 9.38
CA SER A 38 -16.49 -1.69 8.62
C SER A 38 -16.77 -0.81 7.41
N LEU A 39 -16.40 -1.30 6.22
CA LEU A 39 -16.43 -0.49 5.03
C LEU A 39 -17.87 -0.01 4.86
N LYS A 40 -18.07 1.31 4.72
CA LYS A 40 -19.42 1.82 4.46
C LYS A 40 -19.97 1.09 3.24
N ALA A 41 -21.26 0.77 3.25
CA ALA A 41 -21.89 0.03 2.15
C ALA A 41 -21.61 0.69 0.78
N TRP A 42 -21.53 2.03 0.76
CA TRP A 42 -21.13 2.80 -0.41
C TRP A 42 -19.68 2.52 -0.87
N ASP A 43 -18.71 2.50 0.05
CA ASP A 43 -17.31 2.20 -0.28
C ASP A 43 -17.15 0.76 -0.78
N ARG A 44 -17.95 -0.18 -0.25
CA ARG A 44 -17.97 -1.58 -0.70
C ARG A 44 -18.45 -1.66 -2.14
N ARG A 45 -19.58 -1.02 -2.46
CA ARG A 45 -20.12 -0.96 -3.83
C ARG A 45 -19.14 -0.32 -4.80
N ARG A 46 -18.45 0.75 -4.38
CA ARG A 46 -17.41 1.40 -5.18
C ARG A 46 -16.28 0.42 -5.52
N LEU A 47 -15.80 -0.31 -4.53
CA LEU A 47 -14.72 -1.28 -4.72
C LEU A 47 -15.15 -2.43 -5.64
N ASP A 48 -16.33 -3.00 -5.43
CA ASP A 48 -16.87 -4.09 -6.24
C ASP A 48 -17.04 -3.67 -7.72
N LEU A 49 -17.57 -2.46 -7.98
CA LEU A 49 -17.68 -1.94 -9.34
C LEU A 49 -16.30 -1.69 -9.99
N HIS A 50 -15.35 -1.12 -9.26
CA HIS A 50 -13.98 -0.95 -9.74
C HIS A 50 -13.30 -2.28 -10.08
N ALA A 51 -13.49 -3.30 -9.24
CA ALA A 51 -12.95 -4.63 -9.46
C ALA A 51 -13.55 -5.28 -10.70
N ALA A 52 -14.88 -5.19 -10.88
CA ALA A 52 -15.57 -5.71 -12.06
C ALA A 52 -15.04 -5.08 -13.35
N LEU A 53 -14.94 -3.75 -13.40
CA LEU A 53 -14.40 -3.02 -14.56
C LEU A 53 -12.94 -3.41 -14.87
N THR A 54 -12.11 -3.53 -13.83
CA THR A 54 -10.70 -3.94 -13.98
C THR A 54 -10.60 -5.38 -14.49
N SER A 55 -11.47 -6.28 -14.02
CA SER A 55 -11.46 -7.69 -14.42
C SER A 55 -11.77 -7.90 -15.90
N VAL A 56 -12.59 -7.03 -16.49
CA VAL A 56 -12.87 -7.01 -17.94
C VAL A 56 -11.89 -6.18 -18.75
N GLY A 57 -10.79 -5.71 -18.12
CA GLY A 57 -9.73 -4.97 -18.80
C GLY A 57 -10.05 -3.48 -19.03
N ILE A 58 -11.05 -2.92 -18.35
CA ILE A 58 -11.41 -1.50 -18.46
C ILE A 58 -10.99 -0.79 -17.16
N PRO A 59 -9.74 -0.28 -17.07
CA PRO A 59 -9.33 0.50 -15.91
C PRO A 59 -10.10 1.83 -15.90
N PRO A 60 -10.80 2.16 -14.80
CA PRO A 60 -11.58 3.38 -14.72
C PRO A 60 -10.67 4.61 -14.74
N ARG A 61 -10.95 5.54 -15.65
CA ARG A 61 -10.17 6.76 -15.85
C ARG A 61 -10.56 7.81 -14.80
N PRO A 62 -9.72 8.83 -14.56
CA PRO A 62 -10.09 9.93 -13.65
C PRO A 62 -11.41 10.62 -14.02
N GLY A 63 -11.77 10.66 -15.32
CA GLY A 63 -13.06 11.18 -15.80
C GLY A 63 -14.27 10.33 -15.39
N ASP A 64 -14.08 9.03 -15.16
CA ASP A 64 -15.16 8.09 -14.81
C ASP A 64 -15.49 8.13 -13.31
N MET A 65 -14.68 8.82 -12.49
CA MET A 65 -14.87 8.86 -11.04
C MET A 65 -16.20 9.52 -10.63
N ALA A 66 -16.72 10.47 -11.41
CA ALA A 66 -18.04 11.05 -11.15
C ALA A 66 -19.17 10.03 -11.40
N VAL A 67 -19.05 9.28 -12.49
CA VAL A 67 -20.01 8.23 -12.86
C VAL A 67 -19.97 7.10 -11.84
N ILE A 68 -18.78 6.61 -11.48
CA ILE A 68 -18.60 5.56 -10.49
C ILE A 68 -19.18 5.95 -9.13
N ARG A 69 -18.91 7.17 -8.65
CA ARG A 69 -19.50 7.65 -7.38
C ARG A 69 -21.02 7.66 -7.41
N THR A 70 -21.60 8.04 -8.55
CA THR A 70 -23.05 8.06 -8.76
C THR A 70 -23.63 6.64 -8.77
N LEU A 71 -22.99 5.71 -9.50
CA LEU A 71 -23.41 4.32 -9.55
C LEU A 71 -23.29 3.63 -8.18
N SER A 72 -22.23 3.91 -7.42
CA SER A 72 -22.05 3.36 -6.06
C SER A 72 -23.02 3.93 -5.03
N ALA A 73 -23.64 5.09 -5.30
CA ALA A 73 -24.70 5.66 -4.48
C ALA A 73 -26.04 4.94 -4.63
N LEU A 74 -26.22 4.17 -5.71
CA LEU A 74 -27.39 3.34 -5.91
C LEU A 74 -27.44 2.17 -4.91
N ASP A 75 -28.62 1.60 -4.74
CA ASP A 75 -28.85 0.47 -3.84
C ASP A 75 -28.01 -0.76 -4.18
N ASP A 76 -27.89 -1.62 -3.18
CA ASP A 76 -27.05 -2.82 -3.23
C ASP A 76 -27.47 -3.79 -4.34
N ALA A 77 -28.78 -3.99 -4.51
CA ALA A 77 -29.34 -4.83 -5.56
C ALA A 77 -28.95 -4.34 -6.97
N VAL A 78 -28.90 -3.01 -7.16
CA VAL A 78 -28.54 -2.40 -8.46
C VAL A 78 -27.05 -2.59 -8.73
N ASN A 79 -26.20 -2.37 -7.73
CA ASN A 79 -24.76 -2.59 -7.87
C ASN A 79 -24.43 -4.07 -8.12
N ALA A 80 -25.09 -5.00 -7.43
CA ALA A 80 -24.92 -6.44 -7.66
C ALA A 80 -25.33 -6.86 -9.09
N ALA A 81 -26.44 -6.32 -9.60
CA ALA A 81 -26.85 -6.58 -10.98
C ALA A 81 -25.84 -6.03 -12.00
N LEU A 82 -25.33 -4.80 -11.78
CA LEU A 82 -24.33 -4.18 -12.63
C LEU A 82 -23.01 -4.97 -12.66
N VAL A 83 -22.50 -5.36 -11.50
CA VAL A 83 -21.29 -6.21 -11.39
C VAL A 83 -21.49 -7.53 -12.11
N ARG A 84 -22.67 -8.16 -11.96
CA ARG A 84 -23.00 -9.40 -12.67
C ARG A 84 -23.02 -9.21 -14.18
N TRP A 85 -23.62 -8.13 -14.69
CA TRP A 85 -23.66 -7.87 -16.14
C TRP A 85 -22.27 -7.61 -16.71
N ILE A 86 -21.44 -6.85 -16.01
CA ILE A 86 -20.06 -6.57 -16.43
C ILE A 86 -19.25 -7.87 -16.47
N THR A 87 -19.35 -8.71 -15.44
CA THR A 87 -18.52 -9.93 -15.32
C THR A 87 -19.06 -11.12 -16.11
N ALA A 88 -20.36 -11.20 -16.39
CA ALA A 88 -20.96 -12.31 -17.15
C ALA A 88 -20.99 -12.08 -18.67
N GLY A 89 -20.72 -10.84 -19.13
CA GLY A 89 -20.77 -10.46 -20.54
C GLY A 89 -19.47 -10.65 -21.32
N HIS A 90 -18.45 -11.30 -20.74
CA HIS A 90 -17.12 -11.49 -21.33
C HIS A 90 -16.78 -12.98 -21.46
#